data_AF-A0A1A8QBP9-F1
#
_entry.id   AF-A0A1A8QBP9-F1
#
_cell.length_a   1.000
_cell.length_b   1.000
_cell.length_c   1.000
_cell.angle_alpha   90.00
_cell.angle_beta   90.00
_cell.angle_gamma   90.00
#
_symmetry.space_group_name_H-M   'P 1'
#
loop_
_entity.id
_entity.type
_entity.pdbx_description
1 polymer ?
#
loop_
_entity_poly.entity_id
_entity_poly.type
_entity_poly.pdbx_seq_one_letter_code
_entity_poly.pdbx_strand_id
1 'polypeptide(L)'
;MNRFKTSKFKNTTPRIAKKDEWISDVSAGSFSSQGNHIKASSKLVAFNTDQAGGGLVGLTSVTPGSNGQRTVAQISCHADLVTDMDFSPFDAGLLATCSADEMVKLWHLCDPEQEQPSSPEVTLRPGQGRLELLHFH
;
A
#
# COMPACT_ATOMS: atom_id res chain seq x y z
N MET A 1 -20.50 -11.28 -41.41
CA MET A 1 -19.03 -11.10 -41.53
C MET A 1 -18.51 -10.48 -40.25
N ASN A 2 -17.86 -11.27 -39.38
CA ASN A 2 -17.18 -10.70 -38.21
C ASN A 2 -15.85 -10.08 -38.66
N ARG A 3 -15.84 -8.75 -38.74
CA ARG A 3 -14.64 -7.95 -39.01
C ARG A 3 -13.77 -8.00 -37.75
N PHE A 4 -12.61 -8.66 -37.83
CA PHE A 4 -11.61 -8.64 -36.76
C PHE A 4 -11.34 -7.21 -36.33
N LYS A 5 -11.72 -6.84 -35.09
CA LYS A 5 -11.30 -5.56 -34.48
C LYS A 5 -9.85 -5.71 -34.05
N THR A 6 -8.96 -5.05 -34.76
CA THR A 6 -7.55 -4.98 -34.37
C THR A 6 -7.41 -4.23 -33.05
N SER A 7 -6.76 -4.85 -32.06
CA SER A 7 -6.47 -4.20 -30.79
C SER A 7 -5.50 -3.04 -30.99
N LYS A 8 -5.80 -1.88 -30.37
CA LYS A 8 -4.89 -0.73 -30.30
C LYS A 8 -3.64 -1.01 -29.45
N PHE A 9 -3.67 -2.07 -28.64
CA PHE A 9 -2.63 -2.42 -27.66
C PHE A 9 -1.79 -3.63 -28.08
N LYS A 10 -1.93 -4.09 -29.33
CA LYS A 10 -1.21 -5.29 -29.81
C LYS A 10 0.31 -5.21 -29.75
N ASN A 11 0.86 -3.99 -29.63
CA ASN A 11 2.29 -3.71 -29.56
C ASN A 11 2.69 -3.07 -28.21
N THR A 12 1.84 -3.14 -27.17
CA THR A 12 2.18 -2.62 -25.85
C THR A 12 3.29 -3.46 -25.24
N THR A 13 4.38 -2.82 -24.84
CA THR A 13 5.51 -3.46 -24.16
C THR A 13 5.80 -2.78 -22.83
N PRO A 14 6.18 -3.53 -21.78
CA PRO A 14 6.57 -2.94 -20.51
C PRO A 14 7.89 -2.19 -20.67
N ARG A 15 7.99 -1.03 -20.02
CA ARG A 15 9.27 -0.34 -19.83
C ARG A 15 9.76 -0.64 -18.42
N ILE A 16 10.86 -1.37 -18.33
CA ILE A 16 11.50 -1.67 -17.05
C ILE A 16 12.21 -0.40 -16.58
N ALA A 17 11.85 0.07 -15.39
CA ALA A 17 12.46 1.23 -14.76
C ALA A 17 13.95 0.99 -14.51
N LYS A 18 14.77 2.03 -14.65
CA LYS A 18 16.21 1.94 -14.36
C LYS A 18 16.43 1.88 -12.84
N LYS A 19 17.60 1.40 -12.42
CA LYS A 19 17.90 1.16 -10.98
C LYS A 19 17.77 2.43 -10.12
N ASP A 20 18.08 3.59 -10.67
CA ASP A 20 17.92 4.91 -10.04
C ASP A 20 16.46 5.32 -9.83
N GLU A 21 15.52 4.71 -10.57
CA GLU A 21 14.09 4.93 -10.42
C GLU A 21 13.43 3.93 -9.46
N TRP A 22 14.19 2.97 -8.92
CA TRP A 22 13.65 1.97 -7.98
C TRP A 22 13.43 2.59 -6.60
N ILE A 23 12.51 2.00 -5.84
CA ILE A 23 12.36 2.28 -4.41
C ILE A 23 13.30 1.32 -3.68
N SER A 24 14.33 1.85 -3.00
CA SER A 24 15.25 1.08 -2.18
C SER A 24 14.74 0.92 -0.75
N ASP A 25 15.46 0.13 0.06
CA ASP A 25 15.23 0.01 1.50
C ASP A 25 13.85 -0.57 1.89
N VAL A 26 13.26 -1.35 0.97
CA VAL A 26 12.03 -2.10 1.18
C VAL A 26 12.37 -3.44 1.84
N SER A 27 12.06 -3.58 3.13
CA SER A 27 12.13 -4.86 3.84
C SER A 27 10.84 -5.66 3.63
N ALA A 28 10.65 -6.17 2.41
CA ALA A 28 9.49 -6.97 2.05
C ALA A 28 9.62 -8.41 2.55
N GLY A 29 8.59 -8.90 3.26
CA GLY A 29 8.52 -10.26 3.76
C GLY A 29 7.72 -11.19 2.85
N SER A 30 7.79 -12.50 3.17
CA SER A 30 6.88 -13.49 2.63
C SER A 30 5.68 -13.62 3.58
N PHE A 31 4.60 -12.90 3.28
CA PHE A 31 3.40 -12.92 4.10
C PHE A 31 2.41 -13.96 3.60
N SER A 32 1.82 -14.73 4.51
CA SER A 32 0.78 -15.71 4.16
C SER A 32 -0.61 -15.07 4.22
N SER A 33 -0.95 -14.09 3.37
CA SER A 33 -2.32 -13.54 3.25
C SER A 33 -2.86 -13.65 1.83
N GLN A 34 -4.16 -13.39 1.67
CA GLN A 34 -4.83 -13.37 0.35
C GLN A 34 -4.89 -11.97 -0.28
N GLY A 35 -4.60 -10.93 0.51
CA GLY A 35 -4.67 -9.53 0.10
C GLY A 35 -3.46 -9.06 -0.71
N ASN A 36 -3.46 -7.77 -1.03
CA ASN A 36 -2.36 -7.12 -1.73
C ASN A 36 -1.33 -6.60 -0.73
N HIS A 37 -0.05 -6.82 -1.03
CA HIS A 37 1.06 -6.37 -0.19
C HIS A 37 1.67 -5.04 -0.61
N ILE A 38 1.17 -4.48 -1.71
CA ILE A 38 1.57 -3.18 -2.24
C ILE A 38 0.36 -2.51 -2.87
N LYS A 39 0.15 -1.24 -2.53
CA LYS A 39 -0.87 -0.37 -3.10
C LYS A 39 -0.32 1.01 -3.33
N ALA A 40 -0.91 1.73 -4.29
CA ALA A 40 -0.54 3.10 -4.56
C ALA A 40 -1.79 3.97 -4.73
N SER A 41 -1.71 5.19 -4.20
CA SER A 41 -2.57 6.30 -4.58
C SER A 41 -1.88 7.13 -5.66
N SER A 42 -2.46 8.29 -6.00
CA SER A 42 -1.79 9.25 -6.88
C SER A 42 -0.57 9.94 -6.25
N LYS A 43 -0.35 9.77 -4.94
CA LYS A 43 0.74 10.43 -4.18
C LYS A 43 1.65 9.46 -3.46
N LEU A 44 1.08 8.41 -2.87
CA LEU A 44 1.76 7.52 -1.95
C LEU A 44 1.78 6.08 -2.45
N VAL A 45 2.80 5.33 -2.06
CA VAL A 45 2.90 3.89 -2.22
C VAL A 45 3.03 3.29 -0.82
N ALA A 46 2.11 2.40 -0.48
CA ALA A 46 2.11 1.65 0.77
C ALA A 46 2.46 0.19 0.48
N PHE A 47 3.25 -0.43 1.34
CA PHE A 47 3.64 -1.84 1.20
C PHE A 47 3.85 -2.49 2.56
N ASN A 48 3.64 -3.80 2.65
CA ASN A 48 3.94 -4.54 3.86
C ASN A 48 5.45 -4.59 4.13
N THR A 49 5.82 -4.55 5.41
CA THR A 49 7.19 -4.83 5.85
C THR A 49 7.23 -6.03 6.80
N ASP A 50 8.32 -6.79 6.76
CA ASP A 50 8.53 -7.99 7.59
C ASP A 50 8.83 -7.68 9.07
N GLN A 51 8.95 -6.40 9.41
CA GLN A 51 9.23 -5.94 10.75
C GLN A 51 8.03 -6.12 11.69
N ALA A 52 8.35 -6.35 12.98
CA ALA A 52 7.40 -6.60 14.08
C ALA A 52 6.22 -7.54 13.73
N GLY A 53 6.53 -8.69 13.13
CA GLY A 53 5.51 -9.71 12.82
C GLY A 53 4.56 -9.34 11.68
N GLY A 54 4.89 -8.31 10.89
CA GLY A 54 4.08 -7.87 9.75
C GLY A 54 3.00 -6.85 10.09
N GLY A 55 2.97 -6.33 11.32
CA GLY A 55 2.03 -5.29 11.75
C GLY A 55 2.38 -3.87 11.29
N LEU A 56 3.57 -3.67 10.69
CA LEU A 56 3.99 -2.39 10.13
C LEU A 56 3.68 -2.29 8.63
N VAL A 57 3.41 -1.07 8.20
CA VAL A 57 3.29 -0.69 6.79
C VAL A 57 4.40 0.31 6.46
N GLY A 58 5.14 0.03 5.39
CA GLY A 58 6.07 0.96 4.77
C GLY A 58 5.33 1.92 3.84
N LEU A 59 5.78 3.18 3.82
CA LEU A 59 5.18 4.26 3.05
C LEU A 59 6.25 5.04 2.31
N THR A 60 6.03 5.32 1.02
CA THR A 60 6.90 6.21 0.24
C THR A 60 6.09 7.04 -0.75
N SER A 61 6.72 8.03 -1.36
CA SER A 61 6.10 8.87 -2.38
C SER A 61 6.20 8.21 -3.77
N VAL A 62 5.16 8.34 -4.58
CA VAL A 62 5.15 7.89 -5.98
C VAL A 62 6.25 8.61 -6.77
N THR A 63 6.38 9.91 -6.55
CA THR A 63 7.40 10.76 -7.18
C THR A 63 8.60 10.93 -6.27
N PRO A 64 9.83 10.86 -6.79
CA PRO A 64 11.02 11.22 -6.00
C PRO A 64 10.93 12.65 -5.45
N GLY A 65 11.56 12.89 -4.30
CA GLY A 65 11.70 14.23 -3.74
C GLY A 65 12.58 15.13 -4.61
N SER A 66 12.71 16.41 -4.23
CA SER A 66 13.49 17.41 -4.98
C SER A 66 14.98 17.05 -5.12
N ASN A 67 15.50 16.22 -4.23
CA ASN A 67 16.86 15.67 -4.27
C ASN A 67 16.99 14.40 -5.13
N GLY A 68 15.90 13.95 -5.77
CA GLY A 68 15.84 12.71 -6.56
C GLY A 68 15.79 11.44 -5.71
N GLN A 69 15.76 11.54 -4.38
CA GLN A 69 15.68 10.41 -3.47
C GLN A 69 14.25 10.19 -3.02
N ARG A 70 13.94 8.94 -2.63
CA ARG A 70 12.66 8.59 -2.01
C ARG A 70 12.90 8.24 -0.55
N THR A 71 12.10 8.85 0.33
CA THR A 71 12.09 8.51 1.74
C THR A 71 11.11 7.36 1.95
N VAL A 72 11.50 6.39 2.78
CA VAL A 72 10.60 5.33 3.26
C VAL A 72 10.31 5.61 4.73
N ALA A 73 9.05 5.90 5.03
CA ALA A 73 8.53 5.98 6.38
C ALA A 73 7.90 4.63 6.77
N GLN A 74 7.72 4.40 8.07
CA GLN A 74 7.05 3.21 8.60
C GLN A 74 5.98 3.62 9.60
N ILE A 75 4.87 2.89 9.60
CA ILE A 75 3.73 3.12 10.48
C ILE A 75 3.40 1.81 11.18
N SER A 76 3.29 1.85 12.51
CA SER A 76 2.84 0.71 13.31
C SER A 76 1.31 0.65 13.27
N CYS A 77 0.78 -0.10 12.31
CA CYS A 77 -0.65 -0.12 12.05
C CYS A 77 -1.38 -1.12 12.96
N HIS A 78 -0.86 -2.34 13.09
CA HIS A 78 -1.58 -3.45 13.71
C HIS A 78 -0.69 -4.24 14.68
N ALA A 79 -1.34 -4.98 15.60
CA ALA A 79 -0.64 -5.84 16.55
C ALA A 79 -0.21 -7.18 15.94
N ASP A 80 -0.75 -7.49 14.76
CA ASP A 80 -0.49 -8.70 13.99
C ASP A 80 -0.40 -8.33 12.48
N LEU A 81 -0.05 -9.30 11.64
CA LEU A 81 0.16 -9.17 10.21
C LEU A 81 -0.95 -8.36 9.53
N VAL A 82 -0.57 -7.26 8.87
CA VAL A 82 -1.43 -6.55 7.92
C VAL A 82 -1.65 -7.46 6.71
N THR A 83 -2.90 -7.82 6.47
CA THR A 83 -3.28 -8.84 5.49
C THR A 83 -3.67 -8.25 4.15
N ASP A 84 -4.27 -7.07 4.16
CA ASP A 84 -4.58 -6.27 2.97
C ASP A 84 -4.59 -4.77 3.33
N MET A 85 -4.48 -3.96 2.29
CA MET A 85 -4.59 -2.51 2.38
C MET A 85 -5.23 -1.96 1.11
N ASP A 86 -5.86 -0.81 1.20
CA ASP A 86 -6.40 -0.11 0.03
C ASP A 86 -6.38 1.39 0.27
N PHE A 87 -6.09 2.17 -0.78
CA PHE A 87 -6.22 3.63 -0.72
C PHE A 87 -7.64 4.02 -1.11
N SER A 88 -8.14 5.10 -0.51
CA SER A 88 -9.40 5.70 -0.93
C SER A 88 -9.32 6.18 -2.38
N PRO A 89 -10.33 5.90 -3.22
CA PRO A 89 -10.39 6.43 -4.57
C PRO A 89 -10.71 7.93 -4.61
N PHE A 90 -11.11 8.52 -3.48
CA PHE A 90 -11.51 9.93 -3.38
C PHE A 90 -10.48 10.78 -2.61
N ASP A 91 -9.60 10.16 -1.83
CA ASP A 91 -8.55 10.85 -1.08
C ASP A 91 -7.23 10.08 -1.16
N ALA A 92 -6.23 10.71 -1.78
CA ALA A 92 -4.91 10.10 -1.99
C ALA A 92 -4.09 9.90 -0.70
N GLY A 93 -4.47 10.54 0.41
CA GLY A 93 -3.83 10.38 1.72
C GLY A 93 -4.55 9.39 2.63
N LEU A 94 -5.78 8.97 2.30
CA LEU A 94 -6.54 8.06 3.14
C LEU A 94 -6.24 6.60 2.78
N LEU A 95 -5.64 5.88 3.71
CA LEU A 95 -5.35 4.45 3.62
C LEU A 95 -6.24 3.68 4.60
N ALA A 96 -6.80 2.56 4.15
CA ALA A 96 -7.39 1.57 5.05
C ALA A 96 -6.53 0.30 5.07
N THR A 97 -6.35 -0.26 6.27
CA THR A 97 -5.58 -1.49 6.51
C THR A 97 -6.45 -2.49 7.26
N CYS A 98 -6.32 -3.78 6.93
CA CYS A 98 -6.89 -4.86 7.74
C CYS A 98 -5.81 -5.87 8.14
N SER A 99 -6.08 -6.63 9.21
CA SER A 99 -5.07 -7.49 9.81
C SER A 99 -5.65 -8.79 10.38
N ALA A 100 -4.75 -9.72 10.69
CA ALA A 100 -5.02 -10.87 11.54
C ALA A 100 -5.42 -10.51 12.97
N ASP A 101 -5.21 -9.25 13.41
CA ASP A 101 -5.69 -8.73 14.71
C ASP A 101 -7.20 -8.44 14.76
N GLU A 102 -7.94 -8.86 13.72
CA GLU A 102 -9.40 -8.72 13.58
C GLU A 102 -9.88 -7.26 13.49
N MET A 103 -8.99 -6.31 13.23
CA MET A 103 -9.33 -4.89 13.09
C MET A 103 -9.14 -4.39 11.66
N VAL A 104 -9.99 -3.44 11.28
CA VAL A 104 -9.75 -2.53 10.15
C VAL A 104 -9.42 -1.16 10.72
N LYS A 105 -8.38 -0.50 10.21
CA LYS A 105 -7.96 0.83 10.64
C LYS A 105 -7.85 1.76 9.45
N LEU A 106 -8.30 3.00 9.63
CA LEU A 106 -8.18 4.07 8.63
C LEU A 106 -7.14 5.09 9.09
N TRP A 107 -6.32 5.52 8.16
CA TRP A 107 -5.16 6.38 8.40
C TRP A 107 -5.16 7.53 7.39
N HIS A 108 -5.17 8.77 7.89
CA HIS A 108 -4.82 9.93 7.08
C HIS A 108 -3.30 10.11 7.11
N LEU A 109 -2.66 9.76 5.99
CA LEU A 109 -1.21 9.73 5.85
C LEU A 109 -0.67 11.07 5.34
N CYS A 110 0.51 11.43 5.84
CA CYS A 110 1.26 12.60 5.41
C CYS A 110 2.34 12.18 4.39
N ASP A 111 2.98 13.16 3.77
CA ASP A 111 4.18 12.89 2.97
C ASP A 111 5.23 12.13 3.82
N PRO A 112 5.98 11.17 3.25
CA PRO A 112 6.91 10.33 4.02
C PRO A 112 8.00 11.10 4.78
N GLU A 113 8.31 12.32 4.36
CA GLU A 113 9.25 13.22 5.03
C GLU A 113 8.68 13.87 6.30
N GLN A 114 7.36 13.78 6.52
CA GLN A 114 6.66 14.34 7.67
C GLN A 114 6.37 13.26 8.72
N GLU A 115 6.08 13.71 9.94
CA GLU A 115 5.68 12.82 11.04
C GLU A 115 4.34 12.15 10.71
N GLN A 116 4.34 10.81 10.72
CA GLN A 116 3.17 10.00 10.42
C GLN A 116 2.23 9.93 11.63
N PRO A 117 0.92 9.70 11.41
CA PRO A 117 -0.04 9.58 12.50
C PRO A 117 0.34 8.45 13.46
N SER A 118 0.32 8.74 14.76
CA SER A 118 0.61 7.77 15.83
C SER A 118 -0.58 6.87 16.17
N SER A 119 -1.78 7.20 15.69
CA SER A 119 -3.02 6.45 15.91
C SER A 119 -3.95 6.56 14.70
N PRO A 120 -4.78 5.54 14.44
CA PRO A 120 -5.72 5.58 13.34
C PRO A 120 -6.84 6.58 13.60
N GLU A 121 -7.40 7.15 12.55
CA GLU A 121 -8.57 8.03 12.64
C GLU A 121 -9.83 7.25 13.03
N VAL A 122 -9.97 6.05 12.44
CA VAL A 122 -11.09 5.16 12.71
C VAL A 122 -10.56 3.75 12.90
N THR A 123 -11.09 3.04 13.89
CA THR A 123 -10.89 1.60 14.08
C THR A 123 -12.24 0.91 14.01
N LEU A 124 -12.37 -0.05 13.11
CA LEU A 124 -13.56 -0.88 12.94
C LEU A 124 -13.26 -2.31 13.38
N ARG A 125 -14.25 -2.95 13.98
CA ARG A 125 -14.19 -4.35 14.42
C ARG A 125 -15.38 -5.11 13.83
N PRO A 126 -15.27 -5.59 12.58
CA PRO A 126 -16.40 -6.17 11.84
C PRO A 126 -16.85 -7.53 12.40
N GLY A 127 -16.02 -8.23 13.17
CA GLY A 127 -16.37 -9.52 13.75
C GLY A 127 -15.14 -10.29 14.21
N GLN A 128 -15.32 -11.59 14.44
CA GLN A 128 -14.24 -12.51 14.78
C GLN A 128 -13.62 -13.11 13.52
N GLY A 129 -12.34 -13.40 13.59
CA GLY A 129 -11.56 -14.01 12.53
C GLY A 129 -10.66 -13.03 11.79
N ARG A 130 -9.61 -13.61 11.19
CA ARG A 130 -8.65 -12.90 10.35
C ARG A 130 -9.35 -12.22 9.18
N LEU A 131 -9.10 -10.93 9.02
CA LEU A 131 -9.51 -10.19 7.84
C LEU A 131 -8.47 -10.41 6.74
N GLU A 132 -8.91 -10.54 5.50
CA GLU A 132 -8.02 -10.91 4.38
C GLU A 132 -8.11 -9.96 3.19
N LEU A 133 -9.22 -9.25 3.06
CA LEU A 133 -9.53 -8.44 1.89
C LEU A 133 -10.16 -7.12 2.33
N LEU A 134 -9.70 -6.04 1.71
CA LEU A 134 -10.22 -4.69 1.89
C LEU A 134 -10.43 -4.05 0.53
N HIS A 135 -11.58 -3.42 0.35
CA HIS A 135 -11.85 -2.65 -0.85
C HIS A 135 -12.72 -1.43 -0.55
N PHE A 136 -12.30 -0.26 -1.04
CA PHE A 136 -13.16 0.91 -1.12
C PHE A 136 -14.15 0.77 -2.29
N HIS A 137 -15.43 1.09 -2.04
CA HIS A 137 -16.50 1.12 -3.05
C HIS A 137 -16.92 2.56 -3.35
#